data_AF-A0A1M6NVN0-F1
#
_entry.id   AF-A0A1M6NVN0-F1
#
_cell.length_a   1.000
_cell.length_b   1.000
_cell.length_c   1.000
_cell.angle_alpha   90.00
_cell.angle_beta   90.00
_cell.angle_gamma   90.00
#
_symmetry.space_group_name_H-M   'P 1'
#
loop_
_entity.id
_entity.type
_entity.pdbx_description
1 polymer ?
#
loop_
_entity_poly.entity_id
_entity_poly.type
_entity_poly.pdbx_seq_one_letter_code
_entity_poly.pdbx_strand_id
1 'polypeptide(L)'
;MSTMGFILKSRLEYSVEKLLSDIIISVFKADINLVFGNRTRYREDGSFKAVEMTISKYPLYKDNSETFNFWIESIEEKHIEYKDTEFDWVEKDKKLHNIAYIDNVRDYEELAFKFVYEYLKLNPNDYFWFEDDYAFNFEDMERLSKLPFDSNWCYKNPKNL
;
A
#
# COMPACT_ATOMS: atom_id res chain seq x y z
N MET A 1 0.19 12.47 14.71
CA MET A 1 0.69 11.15 14.27
C MET A 1 0.31 11.04 12.80
N SER A 2 1.25 10.70 11.92
CA SER A 2 0.93 10.41 10.52
C SER A 2 0.19 9.08 10.46
N THR A 3 -0.87 9.00 9.68
CA THR A 3 -1.53 7.72 9.37
C THR A 3 -0.69 7.02 8.31
N MET A 4 -0.35 5.77 8.58
CA MET A 4 0.30 4.89 7.61
C MET A 4 -0.69 3.90 7.02
N GLY A 5 -0.47 3.50 5.78
CA GLY A 5 -1.24 2.42 5.16
C GLY A 5 -0.29 1.35 4.64
N PHE A 6 -0.56 0.08 4.93
CA PHE A 6 0.29 -1.06 4.63
C PHE A 6 -0.36 -1.95 3.59
N ILE A 7 0.42 -2.38 2.60
CA ILE A 7 0.05 -3.48 1.71
C ILE A 7 0.37 -4.78 2.44
N LEU A 8 -0.66 -5.57 2.68
CA LEU A 8 -0.52 -6.93 3.19
C LEU A 8 -0.59 -7.91 2.03
N LYS A 9 0.52 -8.60 1.78
CA LYS A 9 0.67 -9.57 0.69
C LYS A 9 1.19 -10.88 1.21
N SER A 10 0.77 -11.99 0.60
CA SER A 10 1.36 -13.29 0.93
C SER A 10 2.85 -13.28 0.60
N ARG A 11 3.71 -13.56 1.58
CA ARG A 11 5.15 -13.62 1.35
C ARG A 11 5.56 -14.71 0.34
N LEU A 12 4.69 -15.71 0.11
CA LEU A 12 4.94 -16.78 -0.84
C LEU A 12 4.81 -16.32 -2.30
N GLU A 13 4.11 -15.21 -2.52
CA GLU A 13 3.86 -14.61 -3.84
C GLU A 13 4.65 -13.30 -4.04
N TYR A 14 5.47 -12.93 -3.05
CA TYR A 14 6.17 -11.65 -3.04
C TYR A 14 7.42 -11.66 -3.93
N SER A 15 7.55 -10.63 -4.76
CA SER A 15 8.78 -10.21 -5.42
C SER A 15 8.80 -8.69 -5.46
N VAL A 16 9.96 -8.09 -5.19
CA VAL A 16 10.15 -6.63 -5.24
C VAL A 16 9.87 -6.10 -6.65
N GLU A 17 10.35 -6.80 -7.67
CA GLU A 17 10.20 -6.44 -9.08
C GLU A 17 8.74 -6.50 -9.51
N LYS A 18 8.04 -7.57 -9.12
CA LYS A 18 6.60 -7.71 -9.41
C LYS A 18 5.82 -6.60 -8.72
N LEU A 19 6.06 -6.38 -7.42
CA LEU A 19 5.36 -5.34 -6.68
C LEU A 19 5.61 -3.95 -7.29
N LEU A 20 6.86 -3.65 -7.64
CA LEU A 20 7.21 -2.38 -8.28
C LEU A 20 6.47 -2.20 -9.60
N SER A 21 6.41 -3.25 -10.44
CA SER A 21 5.62 -3.23 -11.68
C SER A 21 4.13 -2.98 -11.41
N ASP A 22 3.58 -3.67 -10.41
CA ASP A 22 2.16 -3.55 -10.06
C ASP A 22 1.84 -2.14 -9.56
N ILE A 23 2.74 -1.51 -8.79
CA ILE A 23 2.61 -0.11 -8.35
C ILE A 23 2.64 0.85 -9.54
N ILE A 24 3.58 0.69 -10.47
CA ILE A 24 3.68 1.54 -11.67
C ILE A 24 2.39 1.45 -12.49
N ILE A 25 1.86 0.24 -12.70
CA ILE A 25 0.60 0.02 -13.43
C ILE A 25 -0.57 0.68 -12.67
N SER A 26 -0.64 0.50 -11.35
CA SER A 26 -1.72 1.04 -10.51
C SER A 26 -1.74 2.57 -10.53
N VAL A 27 -0.57 3.20 -10.41
CA VAL A 27 -0.42 4.66 -10.51
C VAL A 27 -0.85 5.17 -11.88
N PHE A 28 -0.42 4.49 -12.95
CA PHE A 28 -0.83 4.84 -14.31
C PHE A 28 -2.36 4.73 -14.50
N LYS A 29 -2.97 3.66 -13.98
CA LYS A 29 -4.43 3.44 -14.07
C LYS A 29 -5.25 4.42 -13.23
N ALA A 30 -4.68 4.86 -12.11
CA ALA A 30 -5.31 5.84 -11.22
C ALA A 30 -5.22 7.29 -11.75
N ASP A 31 -4.52 7.52 -12.88
CA ASP A 31 -4.25 8.85 -13.43
C ASP A 31 -3.55 9.78 -12.42
N ILE A 32 -2.57 9.23 -11.70
CA ILE A 32 -1.71 9.94 -10.74
C ILE A 32 -0.24 9.78 -11.15
N ASN A 33 0.66 10.47 -10.43
CA ASN A 33 2.07 10.51 -10.79
C ASN A 33 2.88 9.64 -9.83
N LEU A 34 3.88 8.94 -10.37
CA LEU A 34 4.93 8.26 -9.61
C LEU A 34 6.24 9.00 -9.85
N VAL A 35 6.91 9.40 -8.78
CA VAL A 35 8.23 10.02 -8.84
C VAL A 35 9.25 9.05 -8.27
N PHE A 36 10.12 8.58 -9.16
CA PHE A 36 11.20 7.67 -8.81
C PHE A 36 12.49 8.47 -8.58
N GLY A 37 12.86 8.67 -7.32
CA GLY A 37 14.04 9.43 -6.93
C GLY A 37 15.34 8.62 -6.86
N ASN A 38 15.34 7.35 -7.31
CA ASN A 38 16.44 6.39 -7.11
C ASN A 38 16.87 6.26 -5.64
N ARG A 39 15.93 6.33 -4.71
CA ARG A 39 16.18 6.22 -3.26
C ARG A 39 16.15 4.77 -2.80
N THR A 40 16.97 3.94 -3.43
CA THR A 40 17.12 2.53 -3.07
C THR A 40 18.15 2.39 -1.96
N ARG A 41 17.81 1.59 -0.96
CA ARG A 41 18.66 1.24 0.18
C ARG A 41 19.06 -0.22 0.07
N TYR A 42 20.32 -0.50 0.37
CA TYR A 42 20.89 -1.85 0.41
C TYR A 42 21.38 -2.14 1.83
N ARG A 43 21.45 -3.43 2.20
CA ARG A 43 22.11 -3.89 3.42
C ARG A 43 23.64 -3.88 3.23
N GLU A 44 24.37 -4.10 4.31
CA GLU A 44 25.84 -4.17 4.28
C GLU A 44 26.38 -5.26 3.36
N ASP A 45 25.63 -6.35 3.17
CA ASP A 45 25.95 -7.45 2.26
C ASP A 45 25.60 -7.17 0.78
N GLY A 46 25.07 -5.97 0.48
CA GLY A 46 24.64 -5.57 -0.86
C GLY A 46 23.24 -6.03 -1.27
N SER A 47 22.53 -6.78 -0.44
CA SER A 47 21.15 -7.19 -0.72
C SER A 47 20.18 -6.00 -0.64
N PHE A 48 19.10 -6.05 -1.42
CA PHE A 48 18.05 -5.03 -1.41
C PHE A 48 17.42 -4.92 -0.01
N LYS A 49 17.34 -3.69 0.52
CA LYS A 49 16.71 -3.40 1.81
C LYS A 49 15.34 -2.76 1.62
N ALA A 50 15.29 -1.65 0.90
CA ALA A 50 14.06 -0.89 0.66
C ALA A 50 14.20 0.05 -0.54
N VAL A 51 13.09 0.51 -1.10
CA VAL A 51 13.05 1.64 -2.04
C VAL A 51 11.95 2.61 -1.63
N GLU A 52 12.28 3.90 -1.66
CA GLU A 52 11.34 5.00 -1.46
C GLU A 52 10.96 5.63 -2.81
N MET A 53 9.68 5.88 -2.98
CA MET A 53 9.08 6.60 -4.09
C MET A 53 8.10 7.64 -3.55
N THR A 54 7.68 8.57 -4.40
CA THR A 54 6.60 9.51 -4.07
C THR A 54 5.45 9.31 -5.04
N ILE A 55 4.24 9.21 -4.51
CA ILE A 55 3.02 9.24 -5.31
C ILE A 55 2.37 10.61 -5.14
N SER A 56 1.98 11.24 -6.25
CA SER A 56 1.41 12.59 -6.23
C SER A 56 0.23 12.75 -7.17
N LYS A 57 -0.78 13.51 -6.74
CA LYS A 57 -1.95 13.86 -7.58
C LYS A 57 -1.55 14.75 -8.74
N TYR A 58 -0.63 15.68 -8.50
CA TYR A 58 -0.14 16.63 -9.49
C TYR A 58 1.36 16.44 -9.74
N PRO A 59 1.88 16.88 -10.89
CA PRO A 59 3.31 16.97 -11.11
C PRO A 59 4.00 17.83 -10.03
N LEU A 60 5.16 17.39 -9.54
CA LEU A 60 5.83 17.98 -8.37
C LEU A 60 6.29 19.44 -8.53
N TYR A 61 6.32 19.98 -9.75
CA TYR A 61 6.68 21.38 -10.00
C TYR A 61 5.53 22.37 -9.71
N LYS A 62 4.37 21.88 -9.22
CA LYS A 62 3.24 22.72 -8.78
C LYS A 62 3.23 22.82 -7.25
N ASP A 63 3.07 24.03 -6.72
CA ASP A 63 3.09 24.34 -5.26
C ASP A 63 1.98 23.69 -4.41
N ASN A 64 1.02 22.96 -5.02
CA ASN A 64 -0.10 22.29 -4.34
C ASN A 64 0.02 20.76 -4.42
N SER A 65 1.21 20.22 -4.18
CA SER A 65 1.43 18.78 -4.36
C SER A 65 0.82 17.97 -3.22
N GLU A 66 -0.42 17.49 -3.42
CA GLU A 66 -0.97 16.37 -2.65
C GLU A 66 -0.09 15.14 -2.92
N THR A 67 0.70 14.73 -1.93
CA THR A 67 1.69 13.64 -2.07
C THR A 67 1.77 12.78 -0.83
N PHE A 68 2.08 11.50 -1.01
CA PHE A 68 2.56 10.64 0.06
C PHE A 68 3.81 9.89 -0.36
N ASN A 69 4.61 9.50 0.63
CA ASN A 69 5.77 8.64 0.41
C ASN A 69 5.30 7.19 0.35
N PHE A 70 5.82 6.45 -0.61
CA PHE A 70 5.58 5.04 -0.79
C PHE A 70 6.89 4.27 -0.59
N TRP A 71 6.85 3.23 0.23
CA TRP A 71 7.99 2.39 0.55
C TRP A 71 7.71 0.95 0.17
N ILE A 72 8.70 0.30 -0.44
CA ILE A 72 8.76 -1.16 -0.54
C ILE A 72 9.91 -1.62 0.35
N GLU A 73 9.67 -2.61 1.20
CA GLU A 73 10.67 -3.21 2.06
C GLU A 73 10.93 -4.67 1.70
N SER A 74 12.18 -5.10 1.92
CA SER A 74 12.51 -6.52 1.87
C SER A 74 11.99 -7.24 3.11
N ILE A 75 11.54 -8.49 2.93
CA ILE A 75 11.15 -9.33 4.06
C ILE A 75 12.42 -9.78 4.78
N GLU A 76 12.51 -9.48 6.07
CA GLU A 76 13.55 -10.04 6.92
C GLU A 76 13.21 -11.49 7.27
N GLU A 77 14.11 -12.43 6.94
CA GLU A 77 13.94 -13.86 7.27
C GLU A 77 13.97 -14.13 8.79
N LYS A 78 14.53 -13.19 9.55
CA LYS A 78 14.56 -13.28 11.01
C LYS A 78 13.12 -13.20 11.54
N HIS A 79 12.75 -14.18 12.37
CA HIS A 79 11.41 -14.31 12.97
C HIS A 79 10.27 -14.59 11.97
N ILE A 80 10.58 -15.18 10.81
CA ILE A 80 9.58 -15.46 9.76
C ILE A 80 8.39 -16.29 10.26
N GLU A 81 8.60 -17.24 11.18
CA GLU A 81 7.52 -18.07 11.74
C GLU A 81 6.52 -17.24 12.57
N TYR A 82 7.00 -16.28 13.35
CA TYR A 82 6.13 -15.38 14.11
C TYR A 82 5.37 -14.45 13.16
N LYS A 83 6.08 -13.85 12.19
CA LYS A 83 5.50 -12.95 11.19
C LYS A 83 4.47 -13.63 10.29
N ASP A 84 4.60 -14.92 10.04
CA ASP A 84 3.63 -15.70 9.24
C ASP A 84 2.22 -15.73 9.83
N THR A 85 2.08 -15.50 11.14
CA THR A 85 0.80 -15.52 11.86
C THR A 85 0.32 -14.14 12.30
N GLU A 86 1.12 -13.09 12.07
CA GLU A 86 0.84 -11.73 12.56
C GLU A 86 -0.51 -11.17 12.06
N PHE A 87 -0.87 -11.52 10.82
CA PHE A 87 -2.08 -11.04 10.14
C PHE A 87 -3.14 -12.13 9.92
N ASP A 88 -3.11 -13.21 10.70
CA ASP A 88 -4.12 -14.29 10.62
C ASP A 88 -5.55 -13.80 10.95
N TRP A 89 -5.68 -12.67 11.64
CA TRP A 89 -6.96 -12.01 11.90
C TRP A 89 -7.56 -11.37 10.63
N VAL A 90 -6.75 -11.07 9.61
CA VAL A 90 -7.22 -10.62 8.28
C VAL A 90 -7.65 -11.84 7.46
N GLU A 91 -6.72 -12.76 7.26
CA GLU A 91 -6.97 -14.03 6.58
C GLU A 91 -6.01 -15.10 7.08
N LYS A 92 -6.57 -16.11 7.73
CA LYS A 92 -5.82 -17.19 8.36
C LYS A 92 -5.01 -17.99 7.34
N ASP A 93 -3.80 -18.39 7.72
CA ASP A 93 -2.92 -19.31 6.98
C ASP A 93 -2.39 -18.75 5.64
N LYS A 94 -2.69 -17.50 5.28
CA LYS A 94 -2.23 -16.84 4.05
C LYS A 94 -0.80 -16.30 4.13
N LYS A 95 -0.25 -16.21 5.35
CA LYS A 95 1.10 -15.69 5.62
C LYS A 95 1.29 -14.29 5.04
N LEU A 96 0.34 -13.42 5.35
CA LEU A 96 0.36 -12.02 4.94
C LEU A 96 1.48 -11.30 5.69
N HIS A 97 2.24 -10.47 4.98
CA HIS A 97 3.31 -9.62 5.52
C HIS A 97 3.10 -8.19 5.02
N ASN A 98 3.48 -7.20 5.83
CA ASN A 98 3.52 -5.79 5.44
C ASN A 98 4.77 -5.48 4.61
N ILE A 99 4.69 -5.72 3.31
CA ILE A 99 5.81 -5.62 2.37
C ILE A 99 6.05 -4.20 1.84
N ALA A 100 5.06 -3.33 1.98
CA ALA A 100 5.10 -1.97 1.49
C ALA A 100 4.13 -1.10 2.28
N TYR A 101 4.41 0.20 2.34
CA TYR A 101 3.56 1.14 3.04
C TYR A 101 3.56 2.53 2.42
N ILE A 102 2.50 3.26 2.70
CA ILE A 102 2.34 4.68 2.42
C ILE A 102 2.35 5.46 3.73
N ASP A 103 3.03 6.59 3.77
CA ASP A 103 3.10 7.47 4.93
C ASP A 103 2.50 8.83 4.62
N ASN A 104 1.89 9.46 5.62
CA ASN A 104 1.12 10.71 5.53
C ASN A 104 -0.16 10.56 4.69
N VAL A 105 -0.99 9.57 5.01
CA VAL A 105 -2.30 9.37 4.34
C VAL A 105 -3.29 10.50 4.68
N ARG A 106 -3.21 11.03 5.90
CA ARG A 106 -4.09 12.08 6.39
C ARG A 106 -4.03 13.31 5.49
N ASP A 107 -5.18 13.89 5.19
CA ASP A 107 -5.40 14.99 4.25
C ASP A 107 -5.22 14.62 2.76
N TYR A 108 -4.81 13.39 2.45
CA TYR A 108 -4.64 12.86 1.09
C TYR A 108 -5.43 11.56 0.87
N GLU A 109 -6.56 11.39 1.56
CA GLU A 109 -7.36 10.16 1.55
C GLU A 109 -7.95 9.87 0.17
N GLU A 110 -8.24 10.90 -0.64
CA GLU A 110 -8.71 10.74 -2.02
C GLU A 110 -7.61 10.17 -2.93
N LEU A 111 -6.38 10.66 -2.76
CA LEU A 111 -5.22 10.18 -3.50
C LEU A 111 -4.91 8.72 -3.12
N ALA A 112 -4.96 8.41 -1.82
CA ALA A 112 -4.81 7.05 -1.32
C ALA A 112 -5.90 6.13 -1.87
N PHE A 113 -7.18 6.56 -1.86
CA PHE A 113 -8.29 5.77 -2.37
C PHE A 113 -8.07 5.34 -3.83
N LYS A 114 -7.72 6.29 -4.71
CA LYS A 114 -7.48 6.02 -6.14
C LYS A 114 -6.36 5.01 -6.35
N PHE A 115 -5.26 5.19 -5.64
CA PHE A 115 -4.12 4.27 -5.70
C PHE A 115 -4.49 2.87 -5.21
N VAL A 116 -5.09 2.77 -4.00
CA VAL A 116 -5.45 1.49 -3.36
C VAL A 116 -6.46 0.73 -4.21
N TYR A 117 -7.47 1.40 -4.76
CA TYR A 117 -8.48 0.77 -5.61
C TYR A 117 -7.86 0.12 -6.85
N GLU A 118 -7.04 0.86 -7.61
CA GLU A 118 -6.41 0.28 -8.82
C GLU A 118 -5.35 -0.78 -8.47
N TYR A 119 -4.65 -0.64 -7.33
CA TYR A 119 -3.73 -1.67 -6.85
C TYR A 119 -4.42 -2.99 -6.50
N LEU A 120 -5.49 -2.94 -5.70
CA LEU A 120 -6.24 -4.14 -5.30
C LEU A 120 -7.02 -4.74 -6.46
N LYS A 121 -7.44 -3.93 -7.43
CA LYS A 121 -8.01 -4.43 -8.68
C LYS A 121 -7.03 -5.27 -9.49
N LEU A 122 -5.76 -4.89 -9.49
CA LEU A 122 -4.68 -5.64 -10.12
C LEU A 122 -4.24 -6.85 -9.25
N ASN A 123 -4.35 -6.73 -7.94
CA ASN A 123 -3.93 -7.73 -6.95
C ASN A 123 -5.10 -8.09 -6.00
N PRO A 124 -6.13 -8.81 -6.49
CA PRO A 124 -7.37 -9.02 -5.72
C PRO A 124 -7.19 -9.89 -4.47
N ASN A 125 -6.05 -10.58 -4.35
CA ASN A 125 -5.72 -11.40 -3.18
C ASN A 125 -4.96 -10.61 -2.10
N ASP A 126 -4.53 -9.39 -2.38
CA ASP A 126 -3.81 -8.56 -1.41
C ASP A 126 -4.80 -7.73 -0.58
N TYR A 127 -4.30 -7.12 0.49
CA TYR A 127 -5.09 -6.24 1.36
C TYR A 127 -4.36 -4.93 1.61
N PHE A 128 -5.13 -3.92 2.01
CA PHE A 128 -4.59 -2.67 2.54
C PHE A 128 -5.05 -2.46 3.98
N TRP A 129 -4.13 -2.11 4.88
CA TRP A 129 -4.39 -1.92 6.31
C TRP A 129 -3.88 -0.56 6.77
N PHE A 130 -4.73 0.29 7.37
CA PHE A 130 -4.41 1.70 7.68
C PHE A 130 -4.23 2.02 9.17
N GLU A 131 -4.33 1.01 10.04
CA GLU A 131 -4.49 1.05 11.52
C GLU A 131 -5.82 0.34 11.92
N ASP A 132 -5.92 -0.11 13.18
CA ASP A 132 -7.03 -0.90 13.76
C ASP A 132 -7.20 -2.37 13.29
N ASP A 133 -8.27 -3.02 13.73
CA ASP A 133 -8.58 -4.45 13.54
C ASP A 133 -9.32 -4.78 12.22
N TYR A 134 -9.09 -4.01 11.14
CA TYR A 134 -9.69 -4.28 9.83
C TYR A 134 -8.75 -3.96 8.67
N ALA A 135 -8.90 -4.68 7.56
CA ALA A 135 -8.18 -4.43 6.32
C ALA A 135 -9.17 -4.39 5.15
N PHE A 136 -8.79 -3.70 4.07
CA PHE A 136 -9.58 -3.54 2.87
C PHE A 136 -9.10 -4.52 1.80
N ASN A 137 -10.03 -5.28 1.23
CA ASN A 137 -9.78 -6.07 0.02
C ASN A 137 -10.34 -5.37 -1.23
N PHE A 138 -10.20 -6.01 -2.39
CA PHE A 138 -10.73 -5.44 -3.63
C PHE A 138 -12.25 -5.26 -3.61
N GLU A 139 -13.02 -6.22 -3.08
CA GLU A 139 -14.48 -6.13 -3.02
C GLU A 139 -14.96 -4.95 -2.17
N ASP A 140 -14.28 -4.68 -1.06
CA ASP A 140 -14.54 -3.51 -0.22
C ASP A 140 -14.32 -2.22 -1.00
N MET A 141 -13.17 -2.08 -1.66
CA MET A 141 -12.85 -0.88 -2.44
C MET A 141 -13.78 -0.72 -3.65
N GLU A 142 -14.17 -1.82 -4.30
CA GLU A 142 -15.13 -1.79 -5.41
C GLU A 142 -16.51 -1.30 -4.95
N ARG A 143 -16.97 -1.75 -3.79
CA ARG A 143 -18.22 -1.27 -3.21
C ARG A 143 -18.15 0.22 -2.84
N LEU A 144 -17.07 0.63 -2.18
CA LEU A 144 -16.86 2.05 -1.81
C LEU A 144 -16.79 2.96 -3.04
N SER A 145 -16.22 2.49 -4.15
CA SER A 145 -16.11 3.29 -5.39
C SER A 145 -17.48 3.62 -6.02
N LYS A 146 -18.55 2.92 -5.63
CA LYS A 146 -19.93 3.14 -6.09
C LYS A 146 -20.71 4.11 -5.19
N LEU A 147 -20.12 4.54 -4.08
CA LEU A 147 -20.71 5.48 -3.12
C LEU A 147 -20.10 6.89 -3.28
N PRO A 148 -20.76 7.94 -2.76
CA PRO A 148 -20.12 9.24 -2.62
C PRO A 148 -18.82 9.13 -1.80
N PHE A 149 -17.79 9.85 -2.21
CA PHE A 149 -16.49 9.79 -1.53
C PHE A 149 -16.61 10.23 -0.05
N ASP A 150 -16.12 9.38 0.85
CA ASP A 150 -16.00 9.66 2.29
C ASP A 150 -14.53 9.89 2.63
N SER A 151 -14.18 11.09 3.08
CA SER A 151 -12.79 11.42 3.45
C SER A 151 -12.27 10.61 4.64
N ASN A 152 -13.13 9.88 5.36
CA ASN A 152 -12.75 9.01 6.46
C ASN A 152 -12.85 7.51 6.13
N TRP A 153 -12.92 7.15 4.84
CA TRP A 153 -13.10 5.76 4.41
C TRP A 153 -12.05 4.82 5.01
N CYS A 154 -10.79 5.25 5.10
CA CYS A 154 -9.67 4.43 5.59
C CYS A 154 -9.61 4.34 7.13
N TYR A 155 -10.47 5.05 7.85
CA TYR A 155 -10.54 5.09 9.32
C TYR A 155 -11.79 4.40 9.88
N LYS A 156 -12.51 3.66 9.03
CA LYS A 156 -13.75 2.99 9.38
C LYS A 156 -13.68 1.55 8.89
N ASN A 157 -14.26 0.66 9.68
CA ASN A 157 -14.39 -0.74 9.26
C ASN A 157 -15.15 -0.79 7.93
N PRO A 158 -14.57 -1.39 6.87
CA PRO A 158 -15.19 -1.42 5.55
C PRO A 158 -16.60 -2.04 5.60
N LYS A 159 -16.83 -3.04 6.45
CA LYS A 159 -18.13 -3.72 6.58
C LYS A 159 -19.27 -2.81 7.07
N ASN A 160 -18.94 -1.63 7.63
CA ASN A 160 -19.90 -0.67 8.15
C ASN A 160 -20.04 0.60 7.27
N LEU A 161 -19.32 0.65 6.14
CA LEU A 161 -19.36 1.76 5.18
C LEU A 161 -20.40 1.55 4.08
#